data_AF-A0A1S2PZ17-F1
#
_entry.id   AF-A0A1S2PZ17-F1
#
_cell.length_a   1.000
_cell.length_b   1.000
_cell.length_c   1.000
_cell.angle_alpha   90.00
_cell.angle_beta   90.00
_cell.angle_gamma   90.00
#
_symmetry.space_group_name_H-M   'P 1'
#
loop_
_entity.id
_entity.type
_entity.pdbx_description
1 polymer ?
#
loop_
_entity_poly.entity_id
_entity_poly.type
_entity_poly.pdbx_seq_one_letter_code
_entity_poly.pdbx_strand_id
1 'polypeptide(L)'
;MGTSAYTKDQLARVVADARNWTDLMRRLGLRTSGGQRRVLQEKVKEHGLDTSHFVKRSPWRKYPDSAIAEAAASSSSLREVALKLGATPATGTLSHIRRRIQAAGIDISHFPGIDRPDLDLPFTADELRAAVATATSIRGVARALGVPDDSRSRATLSRMLRAECIDTGHFSHQRVSIPEKKLGDLVQSSTSYADVMRGLGLDVNDTNHRRVRRAATRLGLDTSHFKRRSWARPERLTPESISDRVLVVLSPDAGRTNRSQLHRALAEIGVPYACETCGNSGEWLGRPITLQIDHVNGEWRDNRRENLRYLCPNCHALTETWCRQKARASLAA
;
A
#
# COMPACT_ATOMS: atom_id res chain seq x y z
N MET A 1 -4.38 22.71 -25.43
CA MET A 1 -5.63 22.42 -24.69
C MET A 1 -5.65 20.93 -24.39
N GLY A 2 -5.21 20.53 -23.20
CA GLY A 2 -5.17 19.11 -22.83
C GLY A 2 -6.59 18.59 -22.71
N THR A 3 -6.98 17.68 -23.62
CA THR A 3 -8.27 17.00 -23.58
C THR A 3 -8.39 16.28 -22.24
N SER A 4 -9.12 16.88 -21.29
CA SER A 4 -9.53 16.20 -20.07
C SER A 4 -10.26 14.94 -20.53
N ALA A 5 -9.74 13.76 -20.17
CA ALA A 5 -10.35 12.47 -20.52
C ALA A 5 -11.82 12.31 -20.06
N TYR A 6 -12.34 13.26 -19.29
CA TYR A 6 -13.74 13.36 -18.89
C TYR A 6 -14.21 14.79 -19.14
N THR A 7 -15.20 14.96 -19.99
CA THR A 7 -15.91 16.24 -20.11
C THR A 7 -16.78 16.45 -18.87
N LYS A 8 -17.04 17.72 -18.53
CA LYS A 8 -17.86 18.09 -17.35
C LYS A 8 -19.21 17.37 -17.38
N ASP A 9 -19.84 17.31 -18.55
CA ASP A 9 -21.16 16.71 -18.74
C ASP A 9 -21.15 15.18 -18.61
N GLN A 10 -20.09 14.52 -19.10
CA GLN A 10 -19.92 13.08 -18.92
C GLN A 10 -19.73 12.76 -17.43
N LEU A 11 -18.90 13.53 -16.73
CA LEU A 11 -18.64 13.30 -15.32
C LEU A 11 -19.89 13.60 -14.46
N ALA A 12 -20.65 14.64 -14.77
CA ALA A 12 -21.88 15.02 -14.06
C ALA A 12 -22.94 13.90 -14.11
N ARG A 13 -23.19 13.33 -15.30
CA ARG A 13 -24.15 12.22 -15.46
C ARG A 13 -23.74 11.00 -14.65
N VAL A 14 -22.48 10.59 -14.76
CA VAL A 14 -22.00 9.40 -14.07
C VAL A 14 -21.90 9.62 -12.56
N VAL A 15 -21.61 10.83 -12.10
CA VAL A 15 -21.62 11.20 -10.68
C VAL A 15 -23.05 11.14 -10.11
N ALA A 16 -24.05 11.66 -10.82
CA ALA A 16 -25.45 11.59 -10.36
C ALA A 16 -25.91 10.14 -10.11
N ASP A 17 -25.53 9.22 -11.01
CA ASP A 17 -25.93 7.80 -10.93
C ASP A 17 -25.03 6.94 -10.03
N ALA A 18 -23.84 7.43 -9.69
CA ALA A 18 -22.88 6.69 -8.91
C ALA A 18 -23.23 6.75 -7.41
N ARG A 19 -23.15 5.59 -6.75
CA ARG A 19 -23.42 5.50 -5.31
C ARG A 19 -22.19 5.71 -4.44
N ASN A 20 -20.99 5.60 -5.01
CA ASN A 20 -19.70 5.81 -4.35
C ASN A 20 -18.55 5.91 -5.38
N TRP A 21 -17.34 6.23 -4.92
CA TRP A 21 -16.15 6.37 -5.77
C TRP A 21 -15.77 5.09 -6.54
N THR A 22 -16.01 3.91 -5.99
CA THR A 22 -15.73 2.63 -6.65
C THR A 22 -16.74 2.38 -7.77
N ASP A 23 -18.01 2.71 -7.54
CA ASP A 23 -19.09 2.64 -8.52
C ASP A 23 -18.87 3.65 -9.66
N LEU A 24 -18.46 4.88 -9.33
CA LEU A 24 -18.05 5.90 -10.30
C LEU A 24 -16.91 5.38 -11.19
N MET A 25 -15.83 4.83 -10.59
CA MET A 25 -14.72 4.26 -11.37
C MET A 25 -15.18 3.12 -12.27
N ARG A 26 -16.04 2.22 -11.77
CA ARG A 26 -16.57 1.09 -12.56
C ARG A 26 -17.40 1.57 -13.74
N ARG A 27 -18.28 2.56 -13.54
CA ARG A 27 -19.12 3.15 -14.60
C ARG A 27 -18.29 3.92 -15.65
N LEU A 28 -17.14 4.45 -15.26
CA LEU A 28 -16.17 5.07 -16.18
C LEU A 28 -15.23 4.05 -16.84
N GLY A 29 -15.41 2.74 -16.63
CA GLY A 29 -14.55 1.70 -17.19
C GLY A 29 -13.14 1.64 -16.59
N LEU A 30 -12.94 2.24 -15.40
CA LEU A 30 -11.66 2.36 -14.74
C LEU A 30 -11.41 1.23 -13.73
N ARG A 31 -10.13 0.83 -13.61
CA ARG A 31 -9.69 -0.12 -12.59
C ARG A 31 -9.73 0.54 -11.21
N THR A 32 -10.25 -0.17 -10.22
CA THR A 32 -10.33 0.36 -8.85
C THR A 32 -8.92 0.53 -8.26
N SER A 33 -8.44 1.77 -8.19
CA SER A 33 -7.13 2.10 -7.62
C SER A 33 -7.17 3.40 -6.82
N GLY A 34 -6.35 3.51 -5.78
CA GLY A 34 -6.28 4.72 -4.95
C GLY A 34 -5.79 5.95 -5.73
N GLY A 35 -4.91 5.74 -6.71
CA GLY A 35 -4.43 6.81 -7.59
C GLY A 35 -5.54 7.37 -8.50
N GLN A 36 -6.31 6.50 -9.17
CA GLN A 36 -7.41 6.95 -10.03
C GLN A 36 -8.55 7.58 -9.22
N ARG A 37 -8.85 7.03 -8.03
CA ARG A 37 -9.80 7.66 -7.10
C ARG A 37 -9.40 9.10 -6.78
N ARG A 38 -8.13 9.37 -6.52
CA ARG A 38 -7.64 10.72 -6.20
C ARG A 38 -7.78 11.68 -7.39
N VAL A 39 -7.44 11.22 -8.60
CA VAL A 39 -7.61 12.03 -9.83
C VAL A 39 -9.08 12.37 -10.07
N LEU A 40 -10.00 11.42 -9.88
CA LEU A 40 -11.44 11.68 -10.01
C LEU A 40 -11.95 12.63 -8.92
N GLN A 41 -11.45 12.53 -7.69
CA GLN A 41 -11.78 13.46 -6.60
C GLN A 41 -11.35 14.89 -6.93
N GLU A 42 -10.15 15.07 -7.46
CA GLU A 42 -9.64 16.36 -7.91
C GLU A 42 -10.52 16.94 -9.04
N LYS A 43 -10.88 16.13 -10.05
CA LYS A 43 -11.75 16.56 -11.16
C LYS A 43 -13.20 16.87 -10.76
N VAL A 44 -13.81 16.06 -9.91
CA VAL A 44 -15.17 16.31 -9.39
C VAL A 44 -15.19 17.63 -8.62
N LYS A 45 -14.15 17.90 -7.81
CA LYS A 45 -13.99 19.16 -7.08
C LYS A 45 -13.80 20.34 -8.03
N GLU A 46 -12.93 20.20 -9.04
CA GLU A 46 -12.67 21.22 -10.07
C GLU A 46 -13.95 21.59 -10.84
N HIS A 47 -14.81 20.61 -11.12
CA HIS A 47 -16.07 20.82 -11.83
C HIS A 47 -17.25 21.21 -10.92
N GLY A 48 -17.05 21.30 -9.60
CA GLY A 48 -18.09 21.67 -8.63
C GLY A 48 -19.26 20.67 -8.58
N LEU A 49 -19.00 19.39 -8.85
CA LEU A 49 -20.05 18.37 -8.88
C LEU A 49 -20.37 17.87 -7.46
N ASP A 50 -21.66 17.79 -7.14
CA ASP A 50 -22.09 17.28 -5.84
C ASP A 50 -21.81 15.76 -5.72
N THR A 51 -21.19 15.38 -4.60
CA THR A 51 -20.94 13.98 -4.23
C THR A 51 -21.39 13.70 -2.80
N SER A 52 -22.25 14.55 -2.24
CA SER A 52 -22.84 14.37 -0.91
C SER A 52 -23.62 13.07 -0.79
N HIS A 53 -24.28 12.63 -1.88
CA HIS A 53 -25.02 11.38 -2.00
C HIS A 53 -24.13 10.14 -2.12
N PHE A 54 -22.81 10.30 -2.32
CA PHE A 54 -21.89 9.17 -2.30
C PHE A 54 -21.86 8.60 -0.91
N VAL A 55 -22.62 7.53 -0.71
CA VAL A 55 -22.72 6.84 0.56
C VAL A 55 -21.31 6.44 0.98
N LYS A 56 -20.83 6.97 2.11
CA LYS A 56 -19.64 6.48 2.81
C LYS A 56 -19.92 5.09 3.39
N ARG A 57 -20.32 4.14 2.55
CA ARG A 57 -20.24 2.73 2.88
C ARG A 57 -18.76 2.38 2.77
N SER A 58 -18.08 2.40 3.90
CA SER A 58 -17.34 1.19 4.24
C SER A 58 -18.43 0.22 4.71
N PRO A 59 -18.85 -0.77 3.91
CA PRO A 59 -19.75 -1.84 4.37
C PRO A 59 -19.13 -2.62 5.54
N TRP A 60 -17.82 -2.41 5.75
CA TRP A 60 -17.06 -2.80 6.93
C TRP A 60 -16.42 -1.55 7.55
N ARG A 61 -17.14 -0.83 8.43
CA ARG A 61 -16.42 -0.22 9.54
C ARG A 61 -15.94 -1.40 10.37
N LYS A 62 -14.66 -1.78 10.19
CA LYS A 62 -14.06 -2.89 10.96
C LYS A 62 -14.37 -2.75 12.45
N TYR A 63 -14.49 -1.49 12.91
CA TYR A 63 -14.94 -1.11 14.25
C TYR A 63 -16.00 -0.01 14.12
N PRO A 64 -17.29 -0.26 14.44
CA PRO A 64 -18.29 0.81 14.57
C PRO A 64 -17.94 1.73 15.76
N ASP A 65 -18.36 2.99 15.71
CA ASP A 65 -18.03 3.96 16.79
C ASP A 65 -18.59 3.51 18.15
N SER A 66 -19.74 2.83 18.16
CA SER A 66 -20.31 2.18 19.35
C SER A 66 -19.42 1.11 19.96
N ALA A 67 -18.88 0.19 19.14
CA ALA A 67 -17.95 -0.84 19.65
C ALA A 67 -16.63 -0.23 20.12
N ILE A 68 -16.16 0.86 19.51
CA ILE A 68 -14.99 1.60 19.99
C ILE A 68 -15.30 2.22 21.36
N ALA A 69 -16.48 2.80 21.55
CA ALA A 69 -16.90 3.40 22.82
C ALA A 69 -17.02 2.36 23.94
N GLU A 70 -17.65 1.22 23.66
CA GLU A 70 -17.78 0.11 24.62
C GLU A 70 -16.41 -0.49 25.00
N ALA A 71 -15.54 -0.70 24.01
CA ALA A 71 -14.18 -1.14 24.24
C ALA A 71 -13.39 -0.10 25.04
N ALA A 72 -13.55 1.20 24.76
CA ALA A 72 -12.88 2.28 25.47
C ALA A 72 -13.34 2.41 26.93
N ALA A 73 -14.64 2.35 27.19
CA ALA A 73 -15.21 2.45 28.54
C ALA A 73 -14.71 1.33 29.48
N SER A 74 -14.49 0.13 28.92
CA SER A 74 -14.07 -1.04 29.68
C SER A 74 -12.56 -1.31 29.63
N SER A 75 -11.78 -0.45 28.98
CA SER A 75 -10.33 -0.58 28.83
C SER A 75 -9.58 0.50 29.60
N SER A 76 -8.30 0.22 29.85
CA SER A 76 -7.36 1.17 30.42
C SER A 76 -6.34 1.67 29.39
N SER A 77 -6.29 1.11 28.18
CA SER A 77 -5.32 1.53 27.15
C SER A 77 -5.80 1.32 25.72
N LEU A 78 -5.27 2.09 24.77
CA LEU A 78 -5.54 1.90 23.34
C LEU A 78 -5.15 0.50 22.84
N ARG A 79 -4.18 -0.15 23.49
CA ARG A 79 -3.78 -1.53 23.20
C ARG A 79 -4.90 -2.50 23.56
N GLU A 80 -5.49 -2.36 24.73
CA GLU A 80 -6.64 -3.17 25.15
C GLU A 80 -7.87 -2.91 24.28
N VAL A 81 -8.13 -1.64 23.92
CA VAL A 81 -9.19 -1.29 22.97
C VAL A 81 -8.98 -2.03 21.65
N ALA A 82 -7.75 -2.02 21.12
CA ALA A 82 -7.43 -2.76 19.90
C ALA A 82 -7.67 -4.27 20.07
N LEU A 83 -7.25 -4.86 21.19
CA LEU A 83 -7.46 -6.29 21.46
C LEU A 83 -8.95 -6.67 21.57
N LYS A 84 -9.75 -5.89 22.30
CA LYS A 84 -11.21 -6.10 22.43
C LYS A 84 -11.95 -5.96 21.11
N LEU A 85 -11.44 -5.09 20.24
CA LEU A 85 -11.92 -4.95 18.87
C LEU A 85 -11.43 -6.08 17.94
N GLY A 86 -10.66 -7.06 18.42
CA GLY A 86 -10.09 -8.13 17.58
C GLY A 86 -9.03 -7.61 16.60
N ALA A 87 -8.35 -6.53 16.96
CA ALA A 87 -7.32 -5.87 16.17
C ALA A 87 -5.93 -6.20 16.71
N THR A 88 -4.97 -6.44 15.80
CA THR A 88 -3.55 -6.48 16.18
C THR A 88 -3.10 -5.09 16.64
N PRO A 89 -2.53 -4.92 17.84
CA PRO A 89 -2.13 -3.63 18.40
C PRO A 89 -0.82 -3.11 17.78
N ALA A 90 -0.83 -2.91 16.46
CA ALA A 90 0.26 -2.27 15.72
C ALA A 90 0.14 -0.74 15.80
N THR A 91 1.25 -0.03 15.65
CA THR A 91 1.31 1.45 15.73
C THR A 91 0.30 2.14 14.82
N GLY A 92 0.08 1.61 13.61
CA GLY A 92 -0.91 2.12 12.67
C GLY A 92 -2.36 1.91 13.13
N THR A 93 -2.67 0.75 13.69
CA THR A 93 -3.98 0.41 14.25
C THR A 93 -4.32 1.31 15.42
N LEU A 94 -3.39 1.46 16.37
CA LEU A 94 -3.55 2.32 17.55
C LEU A 94 -3.76 3.78 17.14
N SER A 95 -2.99 4.26 16.16
CA SER A 95 -3.14 5.62 15.61
C SER A 95 -4.48 5.83 14.89
N HIS A 96 -5.00 4.81 14.22
CA HIS A 96 -6.31 4.85 13.58
C HIS A 96 -7.44 4.90 14.62
N ILE A 97 -7.39 4.02 15.63
CA ILE A 97 -8.38 3.96 16.72
C ILE A 97 -8.38 5.28 17.50
N ARG A 98 -7.20 5.82 17.87
CA ARG A 98 -7.09 7.11 18.57
C ARG A 98 -7.78 8.25 17.81
N ARG A 99 -7.55 8.33 16.50
CA ARG A 99 -8.18 9.36 15.65
C ARG A 99 -9.70 9.19 15.59
N ARG A 100 -10.19 7.94 15.61
CA ARG A 100 -11.62 7.63 15.63
C ARG A 100 -12.26 8.02 16.95
N ILE A 101 -11.61 7.72 18.07
CA ILE A 101 -12.04 8.13 19.42
C ILE A 101 -12.19 9.65 19.49
N GLN A 102 -11.16 10.39 19.05
CA GLN A 102 -11.19 11.86 18.99
C GLN A 102 -12.30 12.40 18.08
N ALA A 103 -12.45 11.84 16.88
CA ALA A 103 -13.47 12.29 15.92
C ALA A 103 -14.91 11.98 16.36
N ALA A 104 -15.09 10.94 17.19
CA ALA A 104 -16.39 10.54 17.73
C ALA A 104 -16.69 11.16 19.11
N GLY A 105 -15.76 11.92 19.69
CA GLY A 105 -15.91 12.51 21.03
C GLY A 105 -16.02 11.48 22.15
N ILE A 106 -15.42 10.29 21.97
CA ILE A 106 -15.45 9.22 22.98
C ILE A 106 -14.46 9.59 24.09
N ASP A 107 -14.92 9.58 25.34
CA ASP A 107 -14.06 9.85 26.50
C ASP A 107 -13.09 8.70 26.77
N ILE A 108 -11.82 9.05 26.94
CA ILE A 108 -10.69 8.17 27.24
C ILE A 108 -9.74 8.83 28.24
N SER A 109 -10.20 9.87 28.95
CA SER A 109 -9.40 10.62 29.93
C SER A 109 -8.90 9.72 31.07
N HIS A 110 -9.63 8.65 31.39
CA HIS A 110 -9.22 7.62 32.35
C HIS A 110 -8.02 6.77 31.90
N PHE A 111 -7.63 6.83 30.62
CA PHE A 111 -6.46 6.07 30.15
C PHE A 111 -5.18 6.72 30.68
N PRO A 112 -4.28 5.96 31.33
CA PRO A 112 -3.03 6.50 31.85
C PRO A 112 -2.17 6.98 30.70
N GLY A 113 -1.80 8.26 30.72
CA GLY A 113 -0.93 8.85 29.71
C GLY A 113 -1.62 9.62 28.59
N ILE A 114 -2.95 9.67 28.53
CA ILE A 114 -3.67 10.41 27.50
C ILE A 114 -3.71 11.91 27.78
N ASP A 115 -4.04 12.28 29.02
CA ASP A 115 -4.05 13.67 29.49
C ASP A 115 -2.93 13.92 30.50
N ARG A 116 -1.74 13.35 30.24
CA ARG A 116 -0.58 13.68 31.07
C ARG A 116 -0.25 15.15 30.85
N PRO A 117 -0.17 15.97 31.92
CA PRO A 117 0.29 17.33 31.79
C PRO A 117 1.67 17.32 31.15
N ASP A 118 1.93 18.35 30.36
CA ASP A 118 3.24 18.62 29.85
C ASP A 118 4.24 18.68 31.01
N LEU A 119 5.44 18.14 30.81
CA LEU A 119 6.50 18.31 31.80
C LEU A 119 6.79 19.80 31.86
N ASP A 120 6.61 20.41 33.03
CA ASP A 120 7.13 21.74 33.32
C ASP A 120 8.59 21.56 33.73
N LEU A 121 9.49 22.03 32.87
CA LEU A 121 10.92 21.98 33.14
C LEU A 121 11.31 23.39 33.60
N PRO A 122 11.84 23.55 34.83
CA PRO A 122 12.09 24.87 35.43
C PRO A 122 13.40 25.48 34.91
N PHE A 123 13.57 25.58 33.59
CA PHE A 123 14.74 26.21 32.98
C PHE A 123 14.41 27.63 32.52
N THR A 124 15.27 28.56 32.89
CA THR A 124 15.24 29.93 32.41
C THR A 124 15.70 30.03 30.95
N ALA A 125 15.33 31.11 30.27
CA ALA A 125 15.77 31.34 28.89
C ALA A 125 17.31 31.39 28.78
N ASP A 126 18.02 31.87 29.81
CA ASP A 126 19.49 31.95 29.82
C ASP A 126 20.14 30.57 29.96
N GLU A 127 19.61 29.71 30.83
CA GLU A 127 20.08 28.32 30.96
C GLU A 127 19.86 27.54 29.65
N LEU A 128 18.71 27.75 28.98
CA LEU A 128 18.44 27.17 27.67
C LEU A 128 19.45 27.66 26.61
N ARG A 129 19.77 28.97 26.57
CA ARG A 129 20.77 29.52 25.63
C ARG A 129 22.16 28.95 25.88
N ALA A 130 22.59 28.86 27.14
CA ALA A 130 23.90 28.29 27.51
C ALA A 130 24.00 26.80 27.10
N ALA A 131 22.94 26.02 27.33
CA ALA A 131 22.89 24.63 26.92
C ALA A 131 22.86 24.46 25.39
N VAL A 132 22.17 25.34 24.67
CA VAL A 132 22.12 25.34 23.20
C VAL A 132 23.47 25.72 22.59
N ALA A 133 24.19 26.68 23.16
CA ALA A 133 25.50 27.12 22.68
C ALA A 133 26.56 26.00 22.72
N THR A 134 26.48 25.09 23.70
CA THR A 134 27.43 23.98 23.88
C THR A 134 26.97 22.69 23.20
N ALA A 135 25.70 22.59 22.80
CA ALA A 135 25.11 21.39 22.21
C ALA A 135 25.00 21.48 20.68
N THR A 136 25.09 20.32 20.03
CA THR A 136 24.87 20.16 18.58
C THR A 136 23.57 19.40 18.27
N SER A 137 22.70 19.17 19.26
CA SER A 137 21.39 18.52 19.08
C SER A 137 20.52 18.69 20.32
N ILE A 138 19.20 18.46 20.19
CA ILE A 138 18.25 18.44 21.32
C ILE A 138 18.64 17.39 22.39
N ARG A 139 19.24 16.26 21.99
CA ARG A 139 19.80 15.27 22.94
C ARG A 139 21.01 15.81 23.68
N GLY A 140 21.81 16.65 23.03
CA GLY A 140 22.91 17.37 23.67
C GLY A 140 22.40 18.38 24.69
N VAL A 141 21.36 19.14 24.34
CA VAL A 141 20.70 20.09 25.27
C VAL A 141 20.14 19.34 26.49
N ALA A 142 19.44 18.22 26.29
CA ALA A 142 18.94 17.41 27.40
C ALA A 142 20.06 16.96 28.34
N ARG A 143 21.19 16.49 27.79
CA ARG A 143 22.38 16.11 28.57
C ARG A 143 23.01 17.28 29.31
N ALA A 144 23.14 18.44 28.67
CA ALA A 144 23.70 19.65 29.29
C ALA A 144 22.84 20.17 30.44
N LEU A 145 21.51 20.03 30.33
CA LEU A 145 20.54 20.42 31.35
C LEU A 145 20.25 19.31 32.39
N GLY A 146 20.93 18.16 32.30
CA GLY A 146 20.73 17.03 33.22
C GLY A 146 19.35 16.37 33.13
N VAL A 147 18.62 16.55 32.03
CA VAL A 147 17.28 16.00 31.82
C VAL A 147 17.38 14.62 31.15
N PRO A 148 16.52 13.64 31.51
CA PRO A 148 16.49 12.34 30.84
C PRO A 148 16.34 12.44 29.31
N ASP A 149 17.10 11.63 28.55
CA ASP A 149 16.96 11.52 27.08
C ASP A 149 15.76 10.65 26.67
N ASP A 150 14.57 11.09 27.08
CA ASP A 150 13.31 10.49 26.66
C ASP A 150 12.55 11.39 25.67
N SER A 151 11.54 10.81 25.00
CA SER A 151 10.79 11.53 23.97
C SER A 151 9.92 12.66 24.52
N ARG A 152 9.51 12.64 25.79
CA ARG A 152 8.72 13.70 26.42
C ARG A 152 9.60 14.88 26.78
N SER A 153 10.73 14.62 27.46
CA SER A 153 11.73 15.62 27.83
C SER A 153 12.24 16.37 26.60
N ARG A 154 12.58 15.65 25.52
CA ARG A 154 12.97 16.28 24.24
C ARG A 154 11.84 17.09 23.59
N ALA A 155 10.59 16.66 23.73
CA ALA A 155 9.44 17.40 23.19
C ALA A 155 9.17 18.69 23.96
N THR A 156 9.25 18.66 25.30
CA THR A 156 9.17 19.85 26.15
C THR A 156 10.29 20.83 25.83
N LEU A 157 11.56 20.38 25.82
CA LEU A 157 12.70 21.23 25.47
C LEU A 157 12.53 21.86 24.09
N SER A 158 12.12 21.08 23.08
CA SER A 158 11.88 21.61 21.72
C SER A 158 10.78 22.68 21.67
N ARG A 159 9.82 22.65 22.60
CA ARG A 159 8.75 23.64 22.70
C ARG A 159 9.21 24.89 23.45
N MET A 160 9.92 24.74 24.56
CA MET A 160 10.51 25.88 25.29
C MET A 160 11.46 26.67 24.39
N LEU A 161 12.36 25.99 23.66
CA LEU A 161 13.28 26.63 22.71
C LEU A 161 12.55 27.43 21.62
N ARG A 162 11.39 26.94 21.15
CA ARG A 162 10.56 27.66 20.17
C ARG A 162 9.80 28.83 20.79
N ALA A 163 9.31 28.68 22.01
CA ALA A 163 8.60 29.74 22.72
C ALA A 163 9.53 30.92 23.02
N GLU A 164 10.78 30.63 23.40
CA GLU A 164 11.83 31.61 23.68
C GLU A 164 12.59 32.08 22.43
N CYS A 165 12.19 31.63 21.23
CA CYS A 165 12.83 31.96 19.95
C CYS A 165 14.36 31.75 19.94
N ILE A 166 14.86 30.73 20.65
CA ILE A 166 16.30 30.44 20.73
C ILE A 166 16.75 29.76 19.43
N ASP A 167 17.83 30.27 18.82
CA ASP A 167 18.37 29.71 17.58
C ASP A 167 19.02 28.34 17.81
N THR A 168 18.57 27.35 17.03
CA THR A 168 19.13 25.99 17.03
C THR A 168 19.61 25.60 15.62
N GLY A 169 19.97 26.59 14.80
CA GLY A 169 20.41 26.39 13.41
C GLY A 169 21.66 25.53 13.26
N HIS A 170 22.57 25.57 14.24
CA HIS A 170 23.80 24.77 14.26
C HIS A 170 23.60 23.31 14.66
N PHE A 171 22.37 22.89 15.00
CA PHE A 171 22.13 21.51 15.41
C PHE A 171 22.28 20.54 14.23
N SER A 172 23.06 19.48 14.46
CA SER A 172 23.19 18.34 13.55
C SER A 172 21.82 17.72 13.25
N HIS A 173 21.59 17.40 11.98
CA HIS A 173 20.33 16.85 11.47
C HIS A 173 19.11 17.80 11.57
N GLN A 174 19.33 19.12 11.65
CA GLN A 174 18.23 20.07 11.48
C GLN A 174 17.55 19.81 10.13
N ARG A 175 16.24 19.59 10.17
CA ARG A 175 15.45 19.50 8.94
C ARG A 175 15.43 20.88 8.31
N VAL A 176 16.21 21.06 7.23
CA VAL A 176 16.23 22.30 6.43
C VAL A 176 14.80 22.75 6.18
N SER A 177 14.42 23.90 6.71
CA SER A 177 13.08 24.46 6.49
C SER A 177 12.91 24.73 5.00
N ILE A 178 11.74 24.42 4.44
CA ILE A 178 11.42 24.72 3.05
C ILE A 178 10.81 26.12 3.04
N PRO A 179 11.51 27.16 2.55
CA PRO A 179 10.96 28.51 2.55
C PRO A 179 9.76 28.57 1.60
N GLU A 180 8.59 28.92 2.12
CA GLU A 180 7.33 28.80 1.39
C GLU A 180 7.28 29.71 0.14
N LYS A 181 7.79 30.94 0.26
CA LYS A 181 7.91 31.89 -0.87
C LYS A 181 8.79 31.32 -1.99
N LYS A 182 10.01 30.89 -1.63
CA LYS A 182 10.96 30.30 -2.58
C LYS A 182 10.42 29.02 -3.24
N LEU A 183 9.67 28.21 -2.48
CA LEU A 183 8.99 27.04 -3.03
C LEU A 183 7.93 27.43 -4.07
N GLY A 184 7.14 28.48 -3.83
CA GLY A 184 6.18 29.01 -4.80
C GLY A 184 6.86 29.42 -6.12
N ASP A 185 7.90 30.26 -6.02
CA ASP A 185 8.65 30.75 -7.18
C ASP A 185 9.27 29.60 -7.98
N LEU A 186 9.84 28.62 -7.29
CA LEU A 186 10.45 27.44 -7.91
C LEU A 186 9.41 26.53 -8.54
N VAL A 187 8.24 26.35 -7.93
CA VAL A 187 7.18 25.54 -8.54
C VAL A 187 6.69 26.17 -9.85
N GLN A 188 6.58 27.50 -9.94
CA GLN A 188 6.17 28.18 -11.17
C GLN A 188 7.22 28.09 -12.28
N SER A 189 8.50 28.22 -11.94
CA SER A 189 9.62 28.22 -12.90
C SER A 189 10.15 26.83 -13.28
N SER A 190 9.86 25.81 -12.47
CA SER A 190 10.39 24.45 -12.66
C SER A 190 9.47 23.55 -13.50
N THR A 191 10.07 22.53 -14.11
CA THR A 191 9.32 21.51 -14.87
C THR A 191 9.18 20.17 -14.14
N SER A 192 9.80 20.02 -12.96
CA SER A 192 9.73 18.80 -12.15
C SER A 192 10.04 19.06 -10.67
N TYR A 193 9.60 18.15 -9.78
CA TYR A 193 9.98 18.21 -8.37
C TYR A 193 11.50 18.07 -8.14
N ALA A 194 12.22 17.43 -9.06
CA ALA A 194 13.67 17.36 -8.98
C ALA A 194 14.31 18.74 -9.18
N ASP A 195 13.82 19.54 -10.12
CA ASP A 195 14.30 20.90 -10.36
C ASP A 195 13.98 21.81 -9.16
N VAL A 196 12.78 21.68 -8.59
CA VAL A 196 12.41 22.38 -7.35
C VAL A 196 13.35 22.02 -6.20
N MET A 197 13.66 20.73 -6.00
CA MET A 197 14.60 20.30 -4.95
C MET A 197 15.99 20.88 -5.17
N ARG A 198 16.52 20.86 -6.41
CA ARG A 198 17.81 21.48 -6.74
C ARG A 198 17.81 22.98 -6.49
N GLY A 199 16.76 23.70 -6.90
CA GLY A 199 16.61 25.13 -6.65
C GLY A 199 16.47 25.51 -5.16
N LEU A 200 15.94 24.59 -4.35
CA LEU A 200 15.90 24.70 -2.89
C LEU A 200 17.23 24.32 -2.22
N GLY A 201 18.22 23.81 -2.96
CA GLY A 201 19.47 23.30 -2.39
C GLY A 201 19.28 21.98 -1.62
N LEU A 202 18.26 21.21 -1.97
CA LEU A 202 17.96 19.90 -1.36
C LEU A 202 18.44 18.76 -2.25
N ASP A 203 18.99 17.73 -1.64
CA ASP A 203 19.31 16.49 -2.34
C ASP A 203 18.07 15.85 -2.96
N VAL A 204 18.21 15.37 -4.19
CA VAL A 204 17.17 14.68 -4.94
C VAL A 204 17.04 13.25 -4.43
N ASN A 205 16.27 13.08 -3.35
CA ASN A 205 15.95 11.78 -2.76
C ASN A 205 14.46 11.67 -2.42
N ASP A 206 13.99 10.44 -2.14
CA ASP A 206 12.57 10.18 -1.89
C ASP A 206 12.04 10.90 -0.62
N THR A 207 12.89 11.08 0.39
CA THR A 207 12.52 11.78 1.63
C THR A 207 12.23 13.26 1.35
N ASN A 208 13.14 13.97 0.69
CA ASN A 208 12.97 15.37 0.31
C ASN A 208 11.85 15.54 -0.71
N HIS A 209 11.71 14.60 -1.65
CA HIS A 209 10.61 14.59 -2.61
C HIS A 209 9.25 14.53 -1.91
N ARG A 210 9.07 13.63 -0.91
CA ARG A 210 7.86 13.56 -0.09
C ARG A 210 7.63 14.85 0.71
N ARG A 211 8.68 15.47 1.24
CA ARG A 211 8.59 16.72 2.00
C ARG A 211 8.13 17.89 1.13
N VAL A 212 8.80 18.12 0.00
CA VAL A 212 8.47 19.19 -0.96
C VAL A 212 7.06 19.00 -1.50
N ARG A 213 6.68 17.77 -1.86
CA ARG A 213 5.32 17.48 -2.34
C ARG A 213 4.24 17.78 -1.30
N ARG A 214 4.48 17.44 -0.03
CA ARG A 214 3.56 17.76 1.08
C ARG A 214 3.46 19.27 1.28
N ALA A 215 4.58 19.99 1.24
CA ALA A 215 4.61 21.45 1.35
C ALA A 215 3.83 22.12 0.21
N ALA A 216 4.08 21.71 -1.04
CA ALA A 216 3.36 22.22 -2.21
C ALA A 216 1.84 21.94 -2.12
N THR A 217 1.45 20.74 -1.69
CA THR A 217 0.03 20.39 -1.49
C THR A 217 -0.61 21.23 -0.39
N ARG A 218 0.09 21.44 0.72
CA ARG A 218 -0.40 22.25 1.85
C ARG A 218 -0.62 23.71 1.45
N LEU A 219 0.26 24.24 0.59
CA LEU A 219 0.18 25.61 0.08
C LEU A 219 -0.74 25.75 -1.15
N GLY A 220 -1.33 24.64 -1.63
CA GLY A 220 -2.20 24.68 -2.81
C GLY A 220 -1.49 25.07 -4.11
N LEU A 221 -0.17 24.85 -4.22
CA LEU A 221 0.58 25.20 -5.41
C LEU A 221 0.22 24.26 -6.57
N ASP A 222 -0.02 24.85 -7.75
CA ASP A 222 -0.25 24.06 -8.96
C ASP A 222 1.06 23.40 -9.42
N THR A 223 1.00 22.07 -9.61
CA THR A 223 2.12 21.26 -10.13
C THR A 223 1.69 20.44 -11.35
N SER A 224 0.56 20.79 -11.94
CA SER A 224 -0.02 20.09 -13.10
C SER A 224 0.88 20.15 -14.34
N HIS A 225 1.63 21.25 -14.49
CA HIS A 225 2.61 21.47 -15.56
C HIS A 225 3.88 20.65 -15.41
N PHE A 226 4.10 19.98 -14.26
CA PHE A 226 5.29 19.16 -14.08
C PHE A 226 5.27 17.95 -15.01
N LYS A 227 6.36 17.78 -15.75
CA LYS A 227 6.54 16.67 -16.69
C LYS A 227 6.58 15.36 -15.89
N ARG A 228 5.49 14.60 -15.95
CA ARG A 228 5.49 13.20 -15.50
C ARG A 228 6.31 12.38 -16.50
N ARG A 229 7.57 12.11 -16.17
CA ARG A 229 8.25 10.96 -16.76
C ARG A 229 7.53 9.73 -16.22
N SER A 230 6.67 9.10 -17.02
CA SER A 230 6.40 7.69 -16.80
C SER A 230 7.77 7.03 -16.82
N TRP A 231 8.20 6.44 -15.71
CA TRP A 231 9.29 5.47 -15.76
C TRP A 231 8.97 4.59 -16.96
N ALA A 232 9.89 4.57 -17.95
CA ALA A 232 9.72 3.79 -19.15
C ALA A 232 9.19 2.44 -18.70
N ARG A 233 7.97 2.10 -19.11
CA ARG A 233 7.40 0.79 -18.79
C ARG A 233 8.45 -0.16 -19.32
N PRO A 234 9.17 -0.92 -18.46
CA PRO A 234 10.27 -1.73 -18.95
C PRO A 234 9.69 -2.55 -20.08
N GLU A 235 10.31 -2.43 -21.25
CA GLU A 235 9.89 -3.15 -22.43
C GLU A 235 9.81 -4.60 -21.99
N ARG A 236 8.59 -5.13 -21.94
CA ARG A 236 8.40 -6.51 -21.51
C ARG A 236 8.96 -7.33 -22.64
N LEU A 237 10.20 -7.76 -22.50
CA LEU A 237 10.78 -8.79 -23.34
C LEU A 237 9.74 -9.91 -23.45
N THR A 238 9.45 -10.31 -24.68
CA THR A 238 8.59 -11.47 -24.93
C THR A 238 9.16 -12.62 -24.12
N PRO A 239 8.38 -13.24 -23.21
CA PRO A 239 8.89 -14.34 -22.40
C PRO A 239 9.49 -15.41 -23.31
N GLU A 240 10.71 -15.84 -23.03
CA GLU A 240 11.34 -16.96 -23.74
C GLU A 240 10.40 -18.19 -23.73
N SER A 241 10.43 -18.96 -24.80
CA SER A 241 9.73 -20.25 -24.88
C SER A 241 10.18 -21.14 -23.72
N ILE A 242 9.23 -21.78 -23.06
CA ILE A 242 9.52 -22.71 -21.95
C ILE A 242 9.27 -24.16 -22.34
N SER A 243 8.66 -24.42 -23.50
CA SER A 243 8.34 -25.78 -23.99
C SER A 243 9.51 -26.73 -23.84
N ASP A 244 10.68 -26.35 -24.35
CA ASP A 244 11.85 -27.23 -24.48
C ASP A 244 12.49 -27.53 -23.12
N ARG A 245 12.27 -26.67 -22.13
CA ARG A 245 12.78 -26.84 -20.76
C ARG A 245 11.81 -27.59 -19.86
N VAL A 246 10.52 -27.55 -20.17
CA VAL A 246 9.44 -28.07 -19.34
C VAL A 246 8.99 -29.47 -19.78
N LEU A 247 8.92 -29.72 -21.09
CA LEU A 247 8.42 -30.97 -21.66
C LEU A 247 9.53 -32.03 -21.80
N VAL A 248 10.20 -32.31 -20.69
CA VAL A 248 11.34 -33.23 -20.61
C VAL A 248 11.15 -34.25 -19.48
N VAL A 249 11.96 -35.30 -19.49
CA VAL A 249 12.09 -36.19 -18.33
C VAL A 249 12.93 -35.48 -17.28
N LEU A 250 12.36 -35.30 -16.08
CA LEU A 250 13.03 -34.67 -14.95
C LEU A 250 14.10 -35.60 -14.36
N SER A 251 15.21 -35.02 -13.91
CA SER A 251 16.23 -35.72 -13.11
C SER A 251 15.61 -36.29 -11.81
N PRO A 252 16.12 -37.41 -11.27
CA PRO A 252 15.63 -37.98 -10.00
C PRO A 252 15.57 -36.98 -8.84
N ASP A 253 16.51 -36.03 -8.81
CA ASP A 253 16.66 -35.00 -7.76
C ASP A 253 15.80 -33.74 -8.00
N ALA A 254 15.16 -33.62 -9.16
CA ALA A 254 14.36 -32.45 -9.50
C ALA A 254 13.00 -32.46 -8.80
N GLY A 255 12.55 -31.28 -8.35
CA GLY A 255 11.21 -31.08 -7.83
C GLY A 255 10.13 -31.20 -8.91
N ARG A 256 8.89 -31.45 -8.50
CA ARG A 256 7.74 -31.53 -9.42
C ARG A 256 7.50 -30.20 -10.13
N THR A 257 7.43 -30.23 -11.46
CA THR A 257 7.13 -29.06 -12.28
C THR A 257 5.80 -28.42 -11.89
N ASN A 258 5.77 -27.09 -11.84
CA ASN A 258 4.54 -26.36 -11.52
C ASN A 258 3.50 -26.57 -12.63
N ARG A 259 2.25 -26.86 -12.22
CA ARG A 259 1.10 -26.99 -13.12
C ARG A 259 1.00 -25.86 -14.14
N SER A 260 1.19 -24.59 -13.73
CA SER A 260 1.07 -23.45 -14.65
C SER A 260 2.15 -23.45 -15.75
N GLN A 261 3.34 -23.99 -15.46
CA GLN A 261 4.41 -24.14 -16.45
C GLN A 261 4.06 -25.22 -17.48
N LEU A 262 3.49 -26.35 -17.04
CA LEU A 262 3.04 -27.40 -17.95
C LEU A 262 1.91 -26.91 -18.88
N HIS A 263 0.91 -26.20 -18.35
CA HIS A 263 -0.16 -25.61 -19.19
C HIS A 263 0.42 -24.64 -20.23
N ARG A 264 1.35 -23.78 -19.82
CA ARG A 264 1.98 -22.83 -20.73
C ARG A 264 2.82 -23.54 -21.80
N ALA A 265 3.63 -24.53 -21.42
CA ALA A 265 4.45 -25.30 -22.35
C ALA A 265 3.60 -26.07 -23.38
N LEU A 266 2.50 -26.70 -22.95
CA LEU A 266 1.57 -27.40 -23.85
C LEU A 266 0.87 -26.42 -24.81
N ALA A 267 0.47 -25.24 -24.32
CA ALA A 267 -0.12 -24.20 -25.17
C ALA A 267 0.89 -23.64 -26.19
N GLU A 268 2.16 -23.48 -25.80
CA GLU A 268 3.24 -23.00 -26.69
C GLU A 268 3.46 -23.91 -27.90
N ILE A 269 3.36 -25.24 -27.72
CA ILE A 269 3.48 -26.22 -28.82
C ILE A 269 2.14 -26.52 -29.52
N GLY A 270 1.07 -25.77 -29.19
CA GLY A 270 -0.22 -25.87 -29.87
C GLY A 270 -1.12 -27.04 -29.44
N VAL A 271 -0.95 -27.59 -28.23
CA VAL A 271 -1.87 -28.61 -27.73
C VAL A 271 -3.25 -27.98 -27.46
N PRO A 272 -4.33 -28.49 -28.09
CA PRO A 272 -5.66 -27.99 -27.83
C PRO A 272 -6.06 -28.17 -26.36
N TYR A 273 -6.69 -27.15 -25.77
CA TYR A 273 -7.24 -27.22 -24.42
C TYR A 273 -8.58 -27.97 -24.42
N ALA A 274 -8.52 -29.28 -24.67
CA ALA A 274 -9.68 -30.15 -24.71
C ALA A 274 -9.37 -31.49 -24.01
N CYS A 275 -10.39 -32.06 -23.36
CA CYS A 275 -10.29 -33.39 -22.78
C CYS A 275 -10.06 -34.42 -23.89
N GLU A 276 -8.99 -35.21 -23.80
CA GLU A 276 -8.65 -36.22 -24.80
C GLU A 276 -9.69 -37.33 -24.89
N THR A 277 -10.40 -37.64 -23.80
CA THR A 277 -11.40 -38.71 -23.76
C THR A 277 -12.77 -38.28 -24.28
N CYS A 278 -13.27 -37.10 -23.85
CA CYS A 278 -14.65 -36.69 -24.14
C CYS A 278 -14.76 -35.39 -24.95
N GLY A 279 -13.64 -34.78 -25.34
CA GLY A 279 -13.61 -33.55 -26.13
C GLY A 279 -14.01 -32.28 -25.37
N ASN A 280 -14.29 -32.36 -24.07
CA ASN A 280 -14.68 -31.20 -23.26
C ASN A 280 -13.62 -30.07 -23.33
N SER A 281 -14.01 -28.88 -23.78
CA SER A 281 -13.16 -27.71 -23.98
C SER A 281 -12.85 -26.88 -22.71
N GLY A 282 -13.19 -27.40 -21.53
CA GLY A 282 -13.06 -26.69 -20.26
C GLY A 282 -14.37 -26.05 -19.78
N GLU A 283 -15.51 -26.59 -20.16
CA GLU A 283 -16.84 -26.15 -19.69
C GLU A 283 -17.67 -27.30 -19.16
N TRP A 284 -18.37 -27.07 -18.05
CA TRP A 284 -19.30 -28.03 -17.45
C TRP A 284 -20.50 -27.29 -16.89
N LEU A 285 -21.71 -27.69 -17.31
CA LEU A 285 -22.98 -27.03 -16.93
C LEU A 285 -22.95 -25.50 -17.15
N GLY A 286 -22.36 -25.05 -18.26
CA GLY A 286 -22.23 -23.63 -18.61
C GLY A 286 -21.25 -22.84 -17.73
N ARG A 287 -20.41 -23.51 -16.94
CA ARG A 287 -19.37 -22.89 -16.10
C ARG A 287 -17.99 -23.39 -16.52
N PRO A 288 -16.96 -22.53 -16.47
CA PRO A 288 -15.61 -22.95 -16.80
C PRO A 288 -15.10 -23.94 -15.74
N ILE A 289 -14.53 -25.05 -16.22
CA ILE A 289 -13.80 -26.02 -15.41
C ILE A 289 -12.36 -26.10 -15.90
N THR A 290 -11.44 -26.35 -14.98
CA THR A 290 -10.05 -26.52 -15.39
C THR A 290 -9.77 -27.97 -15.75
N LEU A 291 -9.33 -28.19 -16.98
CA LEU A 291 -8.77 -29.47 -17.39
C LEU A 291 -7.49 -29.76 -16.59
N GLN A 292 -7.36 -31.00 -16.18
CA GLN A 292 -6.25 -31.53 -15.43
C GLN A 292 -5.24 -32.14 -16.40
N ILE A 293 -3.96 -32.06 -16.06
CA ILE A 293 -2.89 -32.69 -16.85
C ILE A 293 -2.63 -34.03 -16.19
N ASP A 294 -2.87 -35.10 -16.93
CA ASP A 294 -2.60 -36.48 -16.52
C ASP A 294 -1.35 -36.98 -17.26
N HIS A 295 -0.58 -37.81 -16.54
CA HIS A 295 0.58 -38.51 -17.07
C HIS A 295 0.12 -39.92 -17.45
N VAL A 296 0.18 -40.27 -18.73
CA VAL A 296 -0.35 -41.54 -19.27
C VAL A 296 0.27 -42.75 -18.57
N ASN A 297 1.58 -42.71 -18.32
CA ASN A 297 2.31 -43.75 -17.59
C ASN A 297 2.22 -43.64 -16.05
N GLY A 298 1.61 -42.57 -15.52
CA GLY A 298 1.54 -42.29 -14.08
C GLY A 298 2.83 -41.79 -13.43
N GLU A 299 3.93 -41.65 -14.18
CA GLU A 299 5.21 -41.11 -13.70
C GLU A 299 5.24 -39.59 -13.86
N TRP A 300 5.14 -38.87 -12.73
CA TRP A 300 5.07 -37.41 -12.72
C TRP A 300 6.36 -36.73 -13.19
N ARG A 301 7.50 -37.44 -13.22
CA ARG A 301 8.77 -36.91 -13.72
C ARG A 301 8.85 -36.88 -15.24
N ASP A 302 8.06 -37.68 -15.94
CA ASP A 302 8.09 -37.73 -17.40
C ASP A 302 7.12 -36.70 -18.00
N ASN A 303 7.58 -35.45 -18.16
CA ASN A 303 6.75 -34.38 -18.71
C ASN A 303 6.79 -34.29 -20.24
N ARG A 304 7.32 -35.29 -20.94
CA ARG A 304 7.36 -35.27 -22.40
C ARG A 304 5.95 -35.19 -22.97
N ARG A 305 5.78 -34.49 -24.10
CA ARG A 305 4.46 -34.21 -24.70
C ARG A 305 3.65 -35.49 -24.92
N GLU A 306 4.28 -36.56 -25.38
CA GLU A 306 3.66 -37.86 -25.63
C GLU A 306 3.09 -38.52 -24.37
N ASN A 307 3.59 -38.16 -23.18
CA ASN A 307 3.12 -38.69 -21.91
C ASN A 307 2.08 -37.80 -21.22
N LEU A 308 1.85 -36.57 -21.71
CA LEU A 308 0.91 -35.63 -21.12
C LEU A 308 -0.38 -35.55 -21.91
N ARG A 309 -1.51 -35.60 -21.21
CA ARG A 309 -2.83 -35.38 -21.78
C ARG A 309 -3.71 -34.48 -20.91
N TYR A 310 -4.60 -33.75 -21.55
CA TYR A 310 -5.66 -33.00 -20.87
C TYR A 310 -6.86 -33.89 -20.61
N LEU A 311 -7.32 -33.94 -19.37
CA LEU A 311 -8.54 -34.63 -18.98
C LEU A 311 -9.44 -33.70 -18.16
N CYS A 312 -10.76 -33.74 -18.40
CA CYS A 312 -11.69 -33.10 -17.48
C CYS A 312 -11.74 -33.87 -16.16
N PRO A 313 -12.15 -33.24 -15.04
CA PRO A 313 -12.18 -33.91 -13.74
C PRO A 313 -12.97 -35.22 -13.73
N ASN A 314 -14.02 -35.33 -14.55
CA ASN A 314 -14.85 -36.53 -14.65
C ASN A 314 -14.13 -37.67 -15.37
N CYS A 315 -13.48 -37.40 -16.51
CA CYS A 315 -12.72 -38.42 -17.24
C CYS A 315 -11.42 -38.79 -16.51
N HIS A 316 -10.79 -37.82 -15.84
CA HIS A 316 -9.59 -38.11 -15.06
C HIS A 316 -9.91 -39.06 -13.89
N ALA A 317 -11.09 -38.93 -13.26
CA ALA A 317 -11.51 -39.84 -12.19
C ALA A 317 -11.63 -41.31 -12.62
N LEU A 318 -11.70 -41.59 -13.93
CA LEU A 318 -11.79 -42.94 -14.49
C LEU A 318 -10.44 -43.55 -14.85
N THR A 319 -9.33 -42.80 -14.74
CA THR A 319 -8.01 -43.34 -15.10
C THR A 319 -7.48 -44.24 -13.99
N GLU A 320 -6.68 -45.24 -14.37
CA GLU A 320 -5.99 -46.08 -13.40
C GLU A 320 -4.95 -45.30 -12.57
N THR A 321 -4.50 -44.16 -13.07
CA THR A 321 -3.55 -43.23 -12.41
C THR A 321 -4.22 -42.34 -11.37
N TRP A 322 -5.56 -42.27 -11.36
CA TRP A 322 -6.33 -41.41 -10.47
C TRP A 322 -6.22 -41.85 -9.01
N CYS A 323 -5.87 -40.90 -8.13
CA CYS A 323 -5.76 -41.14 -6.69
C CYS A 323 -4.93 -42.37 -6.29
N ARG A 324 -3.94 -42.79 -7.10
CA ARG A 324 -3.04 -43.89 -6.72
C ARG A 324 -2.41 -43.58 -5.35
N GLN A 325 -2.68 -44.43 -4.36
CA GLN A 325 -1.90 -44.42 -3.12
C GLN A 325 -0.44 -44.70 -3.49
N LYS A 326 0.51 -44.03 -2.85
CA LYS A 326 1.94 -44.37 -2.98
C LYS A 326 2.06 -45.89 -2.76
N ALA A 327 2.46 -46.62 -3.80
CA ALA A 327 2.88 -48.00 -3.62
C ALA A 327 3.97 -47.97 -2.53
N ARG A 328 3.75 -48.67 -1.42
CA ARG A 328 4.81 -48.87 -0.43
C ARG A 328 5.91 -49.58 -1.20
N ALA A 329 7.08 -48.93 -1.33
CA ALA A 329 8.24 -49.57 -1.91
C ALA A 329 8.43 -50.89 -1.16
N SER A 330 8.36 -52.02 -1.89
CA SER A 330 8.77 -53.30 -1.32
C SER A 330 10.25 -53.16 -1.00
N LEU A 331 10.57 -53.10 0.29
CA LEU A 331 11.93 -53.35 0.77
C LEU A 331 12.20 -54.83 0.51
N ALA A 332 12.54 -55.16 -0.74
CA ALA A 332 13.16 -56.43 -1.06
C ALA A 332 14.58 -56.39 -0.49
N ALA A 333 14.89 -57.39 0.35
CA ALA A 333 16.16 -57.65 0.99
C ALA A 333 17.24 -58.10 -0.01
#